data_AF-A0A956TSD5-F1
#
_entry.id   AF-A0A956TSD5-F1
#
_cell.length_a   1.000
_cell.length_b   1.000
_cell.length_c   1.000
_cell.angle_alpha   90.00
_cell.angle_beta   90.00
_cell.angle_gamma   90.00
#
_symmetry.space_group_name_H-M   'P 1'
#
loop_
_entity.id
_entity.type
_entity.pdbx_description
1 polymer ?
#
loop_
_entity_poly.entity_id
_entity_poly.type
_entity_poly.pdbx_seq_one_letter_code
_entity_poly.pdbx_strand_id
1 'polypeptide(L)'
;MGRKTSLVIASVLMASLAAPPVLAQKITYPQAVATYKNGNYAQALSQFKQVDAAFPNNAMVHYYIALCHQGLGHLNLARSEYQQVVNMGDARLAGLARQGLNQLSGAKTQVYSGGSPSQISATQQPAMPAKKIARKVLYFYADW
;
A
#
# COMPACT_ATOMS: atom_id res chain seq x y z
N MET A 1 -68.21 -18.99 38.38
CA MET A 1 -68.34 -19.26 36.93
C MET A 1 -68.57 -17.93 36.23
N GLY A 2 -67.64 -17.44 35.40
CA GLY A 2 -67.89 -16.24 34.57
C GLY A 2 -66.72 -15.28 34.34
N ARG A 3 -65.88 -15.61 33.34
CA ARG A 3 -65.19 -14.74 32.35
C ARG A 3 -64.42 -13.51 32.89
N LYS A 4 -63.09 -13.60 33.04
CA LYS A 4 -62.05 -13.36 32.00
C LYS A 4 -62.22 -12.00 31.30
N THR A 5 -61.61 -10.96 31.86
CA THR A 5 -61.35 -9.68 31.18
C THR A 5 -59.84 -9.42 31.13
N SER A 6 -59.32 -9.54 29.91
CA SER A 6 -58.29 -8.72 29.27
C SER A 6 -57.30 -7.96 30.14
N LEU A 7 -56.02 -8.34 30.02
CA LEU A 7 -54.96 -7.37 29.73
C LEU A 7 -53.74 -8.12 29.18
N VAL A 8 -53.70 -8.21 27.85
CA VAL A 8 -52.50 -8.55 27.09
C VAL A 8 -51.57 -7.34 27.21
N ILE A 9 -50.63 -7.37 28.15
CA ILE A 9 -49.54 -6.40 28.20
C ILE A 9 -48.42 -6.94 27.30
N ALA A 10 -48.61 -6.75 26.00
CA ALA A 10 -47.57 -6.87 25.01
C ALA A 10 -46.64 -5.67 25.16
N SER A 11 -45.58 -5.82 25.96
CA SER A 11 -44.49 -4.84 26.06
C SER A 11 -43.28 -5.36 25.28
N VAL A 12 -43.39 -5.35 23.96
CA VAL A 12 -42.22 -5.32 23.09
C VAL A 12 -41.68 -3.91 23.16
N LEU A 13 -40.53 -3.71 23.80
CA LEU A 13 -39.73 -2.50 23.56
C LEU A 13 -38.25 -2.80 23.77
N MET A 14 -37.65 -3.18 22.65
CA MET A 14 -36.30 -2.84 22.22
C MET A 14 -35.18 -3.05 23.23
N ALA A 15 -34.61 -4.26 23.17
CA ALA A 15 -33.17 -4.40 23.29
C ALA A 15 -32.51 -3.49 22.23
N SER A 16 -32.18 -2.26 22.64
CA SER A 16 -31.31 -1.38 21.87
C SER A 16 -29.93 -2.03 21.88
N LEU A 17 -29.69 -2.93 20.92
CA LEU A 17 -28.35 -3.14 20.39
C LEU A 17 -27.95 -1.79 19.80
N ALA A 18 -27.42 -0.90 20.65
CA ALA A 18 -26.50 0.11 20.20
C ALA A 18 -25.39 -0.68 19.52
N ALA A 19 -25.48 -0.81 18.19
CA ALA A 19 -24.36 -1.24 17.40
C ALA A 19 -23.19 -0.38 17.89
N PRO A 20 -22.08 -0.98 18.38
CA PRO A 20 -20.93 -0.18 18.77
C PRO A 20 -20.67 0.74 17.58
N PRO A 21 -20.39 2.04 17.82
CA PRO A 21 -20.04 2.90 16.70
C PRO A 21 -19.00 2.13 15.92
N VAL A 22 -19.29 1.82 14.66
CA VAL A 22 -18.26 1.43 13.72
C VAL A 22 -17.45 2.71 13.62
N LEU A 23 -16.56 2.88 14.60
CA LEU A 23 -15.57 3.94 14.63
C LEU A 23 -14.94 3.80 13.28
N ALA A 24 -15.18 4.77 12.40
CA ALA A 24 -14.56 4.81 11.10
C ALA A 24 -13.07 4.65 11.37
N GLN A 25 -12.54 3.44 11.19
CA GLN A 25 -11.23 3.11 11.70
C GLN A 25 -10.28 3.90 10.81
N LYS A 26 -9.74 5.00 11.35
CA LYS A 26 -8.77 5.82 10.64
C LYS A 26 -7.59 4.91 10.32
N ILE A 27 -7.48 4.53 9.06
CA ILE A 27 -6.43 3.64 8.61
C ILE A 27 -5.10 4.36 8.77
N THR A 28 -4.21 3.71 9.50
CA THR A 28 -2.86 4.21 9.72
C THR A 28 -1.90 3.61 8.69
N TYR A 29 -0.82 4.34 8.42
CA TYR A 29 0.23 3.87 7.52
C TYR A 29 0.78 2.48 7.88
N PRO A 30 1.09 2.14 9.15
CA PRO A 30 1.56 0.81 9.51
C PRO A 30 0.55 -0.31 9.22
N GLN A 31 -0.75 -0.04 9.39
CA GLN A 31 -1.82 -0.99 9.05
C GLN A 31 -1.86 -1.24 7.54
N ALA A 32 -1.75 -0.20 6.73
CA ALA A 32 -1.69 -0.32 5.27
C ALA A 32 -0.47 -1.14 4.81
N VAL A 33 0.69 -0.91 5.43
CA VAL A 33 1.91 -1.69 5.18
C VAL A 33 1.75 -3.15 5.59
N ALA A 34 1.08 -3.43 6.71
CA ALA A 34 0.81 -4.81 7.14
C ALA A 34 -0.08 -5.54 6.11
N THR A 35 -1.14 -4.89 5.64
CA THR A 35 -2.00 -5.43 4.58
C THR A 35 -1.24 -5.69 3.29
N TYR A 36 -0.35 -4.77 2.87
CA TYR A 36 0.53 -4.97 1.71
C TYR A 36 1.44 -6.19 1.90
N LYS A 37 2.06 -6.32 3.06
CA LYS A 37 2.96 -7.46 3.38
C LYS A 37 2.23 -8.81 3.39
N ASN A 38 0.93 -8.80 3.67
CA ASN A 38 0.09 -9.98 3.58
C ASN A 38 -0.30 -10.34 2.13
N GLY A 39 0.17 -9.59 1.13
CA GLY A 39 -0.13 -9.81 -0.29
C GLY A 39 -1.50 -9.26 -0.73
N ASN A 40 -2.24 -8.61 0.17
CA ASN A 40 -3.57 -8.07 -0.11
C ASN A 40 -3.47 -6.70 -0.79
N TYR A 41 -2.91 -6.66 -1.99
CA TYR A 41 -2.56 -5.40 -2.68
C TYR A 41 -3.77 -4.50 -2.97
N ALA A 42 -4.95 -5.07 -3.26
CA ALA A 42 -6.17 -4.29 -3.52
C ALA A 42 -6.67 -3.56 -2.26
N GLN A 43 -6.68 -4.27 -1.13
CA GLN A 43 -7.06 -3.67 0.15
C GLN A 43 -6.00 -2.66 0.61
N ALA A 44 -4.72 -3.00 0.48
CA ALA A 44 -3.62 -2.10 0.81
C ALA A 44 -3.69 -0.81 -0.02
N LEU A 45 -4.01 -0.90 -1.31
CA LEU A 45 -4.18 0.28 -2.17
C LEU A 45 -5.30 1.20 -1.66
N SER A 46 -6.46 0.65 -1.31
CA SER A 46 -7.56 1.43 -0.72
C SER A 46 -7.13 2.10 0.59
N GLN A 47 -6.41 1.36 1.43
CA GLN A 47 -5.88 1.85 2.69
C GLN A 47 -4.85 2.98 2.49
N PHE A 48 -3.91 2.81 1.57
CA PHE A 48 -2.93 3.86 1.25
C PHE A 48 -3.56 5.10 0.65
N LYS A 49 -4.62 4.99 -0.17
CA LYS A 49 -5.37 6.17 -0.65
C LYS A 49 -6.01 6.98 0.48
N GLN A 50 -6.45 6.33 1.55
CA GLN A 50 -6.96 7.02 2.72
C GLN A 50 -5.84 7.71 3.51
N VAL A 51 -4.67 7.06 3.60
CA VAL A 51 -3.47 7.66 4.21
C VAL A 51 -2.98 8.86 3.38
N ASP A 52 -3.00 8.75 2.05
CA ASP A 52 -2.64 9.79 1.11
C ASP A 52 -3.53 11.04 1.26
N ALA A 53 -4.84 10.84 1.42
CA ALA A 53 -5.76 11.95 1.69
C ALA A 53 -5.41 12.76 2.95
N ALA A 54 -4.79 12.12 3.95
CA ALA A 54 -4.31 12.80 5.16
C ALA A 54 -2.89 13.38 4.99
N PHE A 55 -2.06 12.80 4.12
CA PHE A 55 -0.67 13.16 3.91
C PHE A 55 -0.29 13.19 2.42
N PRO A 56 -0.86 14.12 1.63
CA PRO A 56 -0.76 14.09 0.16
C PRO A 56 0.64 14.41 -0.40
N ASN A 57 1.57 14.86 0.44
CA ASN A 57 2.96 15.14 0.06
C ASN A 57 3.94 14.08 0.60
N ASN A 58 3.44 12.90 1.00
CA ASN A 58 4.29 11.86 1.53
C ASN A 58 4.76 10.91 0.41
N ALA A 59 5.99 11.12 -0.06
CA ALA A 59 6.62 10.29 -1.08
C ALA A 59 6.64 8.79 -0.73
N MET A 60 6.68 8.44 0.55
CA MET A 60 6.64 7.05 0.99
C MET A 60 5.27 6.43 0.69
N VAL A 61 4.17 7.17 0.89
CA VAL A 61 2.82 6.69 0.59
C VAL A 61 2.66 6.42 -0.91
N HIS A 62 3.10 7.35 -1.77
CA HIS A 62 3.10 7.15 -3.22
C HIS A 62 3.95 5.94 -3.66
N TYR A 63 5.09 5.72 -3.00
CA TYR A 63 5.92 4.53 -3.27
C TYR A 63 5.17 3.22 -2.97
N TYR A 64 4.45 3.15 -1.85
CA TYR A 64 3.64 1.96 -1.54
C TYR A 64 2.41 1.81 -2.43
N ILE A 65 1.79 2.90 -2.87
CA ILE A 65 0.72 2.88 -3.88
C ILE A 65 1.27 2.30 -5.20
N ALA A 66 2.46 2.72 -5.62
CA ALA A 66 3.14 2.18 -6.81
C ALA A 66 3.39 0.67 -6.69
N LEU A 67 3.90 0.22 -5.54
CA LEU A 67 4.11 -1.22 -5.26
C LEU A 67 2.80 -2.01 -5.28
N CYS A 68 1.72 -1.46 -4.71
CA CYS A 68 0.40 -2.10 -4.75
C CYS A 68 -0.10 -2.21 -6.20
N HIS A 69 0.03 -1.16 -7.00
CA HIS A 69 -0.32 -1.20 -8.43
C HIS A 69 0.52 -2.21 -9.20
N GLN A 70 1.82 -2.32 -8.90
CA GLN A 70 2.70 -3.33 -9.49
C GLN A 70 2.24 -4.74 -9.12
N GLY A 71 1.92 -5.00 -7.85
CA GLY A 71 1.40 -6.30 -7.37
C GLY A 71 0.04 -6.68 -7.96
N LEU A 72 -0.77 -5.69 -8.35
CA LEU A 72 -2.05 -5.89 -9.04
C LEU A 72 -1.91 -6.00 -10.57
N GLY A 73 -0.71 -5.82 -11.13
CA GLY A 73 -0.50 -5.81 -12.58
C GLY A 73 -0.92 -4.50 -13.27
N HIS A 74 -1.26 -3.46 -12.52
CA HIS A 74 -1.58 -2.12 -13.03
C HIS A 74 -0.30 -1.33 -13.37
N LEU A 75 0.52 -1.86 -14.30
CA LEU A 75 1.88 -1.38 -14.53
C LEU A 75 1.96 0.10 -14.97
N ASN A 76 0.95 0.60 -15.70
CA ASN A 76 0.91 2.00 -16.11
C ASN A 76 0.71 2.94 -14.91
N LEU A 77 -0.19 2.58 -13.99
CA LEU A 77 -0.42 3.33 -12.76
C LEU A 77 0.80 3.25 -11.84
N ALA A 78 1.38 2.06 -11.69
CA ALA A 78 2.62 1.89 -10.92
C ALA A 78 3.75 2.78 -11.43
N ARG A 79 3.93 2.87 -12.76
CA ARG A 79 4.92 3.76 -13.39
C ARG A 79 4.68 5.23 -13.04
N SER A 80 3.43 5.68 -13.14
CA SER A 80 3.07 7.07 -12.83
C SER A 80 3.41 7.40 -11.38
N GLU A 81 3.05 6.53 -10.44
CA GLU A 81 3.31 6.74 -9.02
C GLU A 81 4.81 6.72 -8.69
N TYR A 82 5.58 5.81 -9.29
CA TYR A 82 7.04 5.84 -9.14
C TYR A 82 7.66 7.13 -9.69
N GLN A 83 7.14 7.69 -10.78
CA GLN A 83 7.62 8.97 -11.30
C GLN A 83 7.31 10.12 -10.33
N GLN A 84 6.13 10.13 -9.70
CA GLN A 84 5.81 11.10 -8.65
C GLN A 84 6.82 11.03 -7.50
N VAL A 85 7.14 9.81 -7.02
CA VAL A 85 8.15 9.63 -5.96
C VAL A 85 9.52 10.17 -6.36
N VAL A 86 9.95 9.98 -7.61
CA VAL A 86 11.22 10.54 -8.12
C VAL A 86 11.19 12.07 -8.14
N ASN A 87 10.06 12.67 -8.47
CA ASN A 87 9.90 14.12 -8.56
C ASN A 87 9.84 14.81 -7.19
N MET A 88 9.45 14.09 -6.12
CA MET A 88 9.37 14.64 -4.76
C MET A 88 10.73 14.91 -4.11
N GLY A 89 11.84 14.47 -4.71
CA GLY A 89 13.20 14.90 -4.32
C GLY A 89 13.84 14.13 -3.17
N ASP A 90 13.17 13.15 -2.55
CA ASP A 90 13.82 12.25 -1.60
C ASP A 90 14.75 11.29 -2.35
N ALA A 91 16.07 11.49 -2.23
CA ALA A 91 17.07 10.73 -2.98
C ALA A 91 17.01 9.21 -2.72
N ARG A 92 16.67 8.81 -1.49
CA ARG A 92 16.56 7.39 -1.12
C ARG A 92 15.34 6.77 -1.76
N LEU A 93 14.18 7.41 -1.66
CA LEU A 93 12.93 6.94 -2.25
C LEU A 93 12.98 7.00 -3.78
N ALA A 94 13.59 8.03 -4.36
CA ALA A 94 13.82 8.14 -5.79
C ALA A 94 14.68 6.98 -6.31
N GLY A 95 15.70 6.56 -5.56
CA GLY A 95 16.49 5.35 -5.88
C GLY A 95 15.62 4.08 -5.93
N LEU A 96 14.77 3.88 -4.93
CA LEU A 96 13.84 2.73 -4.88
C LEU A 96 12.80 2.77 -6.00
N ALA A 97 12.24 3.95 -6.27
CA ALA A 97 11.26 4.14 -7.34
C ALA A 97 11.86 3.89 -8.74
N ARG A 98 13.10 4.34 -8.98
CA ARG A 98 13.85 4.03 -10.22
C ARG A 98 14.09 2.53 -10.39
N GLN A 99 14.38 1.81 -9.31
CA GLN A 99 14.48 0.36 -9.35
C GLN A 99 13.13 -0.28 -9.74
N GLY A 100 12.03 0.17 -9.14
CA GLY A 100 10.68 -0.27 -9.52
C GLY A 100 10.38 -0.01 -11.00
N LEU A 101 10.67 1.19 -11.51
CA LEU A 101 10.50 1.54 -12.92
C LEU A 101 11.28 0.61 -13.86
N ASN A 102 12.53 0.28 -13.51
CA ASN A 102 13.36 -0.62 -14.30
C ASN A 102 12.80 -2.05 -14.34
N GLN A 103 12.20 -2.51 -13.23
CA GLN A 103 11.50 -3.81 -13.20
C GLN A 103 10.27 -3.80 -14.12
N LEU A 104 9.52 -2.69 -14.14
CA LEU A 104 8.34 -2.53 -15.00
C LEU A 104 8.71 -2.42 -16.49
N SER A 105 9.86 -1.83 -16.84
CA SER A 105 10.35 -1.78 -18.23
C SER A 105 10.93 -3.12 -18.67
N GLY A 106 11.63 -3.81 -17.77
CA GLY A 106 12.21 -5.15 -17.97
C GLY A 106 11.19 -6.19 -18.46
N ALA A 107 9.93 -6.07 -18.02
CA ALA A 107 8.84 -6.93 -18.47
C ALA A 107 8.43 -6.76 -19.95
N LYS A 108 8.87 -5.69 -20.63
CA LYS A 108 8.65 -5.47 -22.08
C LYS A 108 9.93 -5.46 -22.93
N THR A 109 11.12 -5.34 -22.35
CA THR A 109 12.40 -5.28 -23.09
C THR A 109 13.01 -6.64 -23.47
N GLN A 110 12.22 -7.72 -23.51
CA GLN A 110 12.61 -8.93 -24.26
C GLN A 110 12.04 -8.95 -25.69
N VAL A 111 11.24 -7.95 -26.08
CA VAL A 111 10.68 -7.86 -27.45
C VAL A 111 10.74 -6.41 -27.94
N TYR A 112 11.96 -5.87 -28.08
CA TYR A 112 12.24 -4.82 -29.07
C TYR A 112 13.73 -4.85 -29.42
N SER A 113 14.07 -5.70 -30.37
CA SER A 113 15.33 -5.65 -31.11
C SER A 113 15.25 -4.46 -32.08
N GLY A 114 16.15 -3.48 -31.95
CA GLY A 114 16.34 -2.44 -32.97
C GLY A 114 16.60 -1.04 -32.42
N GLY A 115 17.85 -0.76 -32.04
CA GLY A 115 18.31 0.59 -31.72
C GLY A 115 19.67 0.59 -31.04
N SER A 116 20.70 1.02 -31.77
CA SER A 116 22.14 0.79 -31.55
C SER A 116 22.72 1.23 -30.19
N PRO A 117 23.82 0.58 -29.73
CA PRO A 117 24.47 0.83 -28.46
C PRO A 117 25.48 2.00 -28.55
N SER A 118 25.50 2.87 -27.54
CA SER A 118 26.60 3.83 -27.32
C SER A 118 27.11 3.70 -25.89
N GLN A 119 28.13 2.83 -25.78
CA GLN A 119 29.27 2.82 -24.87
C GLN A 119 29.24 3.80 -23.69
N ILE A 120 29.18 3.27 -22.46
CA ILE A 120 30.07 3.71 -21.38
C ILE A 120 30.51 2.50 -20.57
N SER A 121 31.82 2.40 -20.40
CA SER A 121 32.56 1.22 -20.01
C SER A 121 32.66 1.03 -18.49
N ALA A 122 32.50 -0.22 -18.07
CA ALA A 122 33.25 -0.95 -17.04
C ALA A 122 33.63 -0.27 -15.71
N THR A 123 33.12 -0.81 -14.59
CA THR A 123 33.97 -1.52 -13.61
C THR A 123 33.13 -2.45 -12.70
N GLN A 124 33.53 -3.73 -12.68
CA GLN A 124 33.31 -4.82 -11.71
C GLN A 124 32.05 -4.87 -10.79
N GLN A 125 31.25 -5.90 -11.06
CA GLN A 125 30.38 -6.65 -10.12
C GLN A 125 31.13 -7.12 -8.85
N PRO A 126 30.38 -7.46 -7.79
CA PRO A 126 30.14 -8.89 -7.58
C PRO A 126 28.67 -9.22 -7.36
N ALA A 127 28.23 -10.31 -7.97
CA ALA A 127 27.09 -11.08 -7.49
C ALA A 127 27.27 -11.37 -6.00
N MET A 128 26.25 -11.12 -5.19
CA MET A 128 26.19 -11.71 -3.84
C MET A 128 24.75 -12.10 -3.46
N PRO A 129 24.64 -13.13 -2.62
CA PRO A 129 23.63 -14.18 -2.71
C PRO A 129 22.40 -13.89 -1.85
N ALA A 130 21.35 -14.69 -2.03
CA ALA A 130 20.29 -14.83 -1.05
C ALA A 130 20.89 -15.22 0.32
N LYS A 131 21.00 -14.28 1.27
CA LYS A 131 21.25 -14.60 2.67
C LYS A 131 20.73 -13.50 3.61
N LYS A 132 19.97 -13.96 4.62
CA LYS A 132 19.40 -13.21 5.75
C LYS A 132 20.33 -12.12 6.28
N ILE A 133 19.86 -10.87 6.31
CA ILE A 133 20.51 -9.78 7.06
C ILE A 133 19.58 -9.33 8.19
N ALA A 134 20.19 -9.24 9.36
CA ALA A 134 19.60 -9.15 10.67
C ALA A 134 18.67 -7.95 10.87
N ARG A 135 17.65 -8.16 11.70
CA ARG A 135 16.90 -7.07 12.35
C ARG A 135 17.88 -6.23 13.16
N LYS A 136 18.21 -5.04 12.65
CA LYS A 136 18.57 -3.90 13.48
C LYS A 136 17.75 -2.70 13.00
N VAL A 137 16.62 -2.56 13.70
CA VAL A 137 16.01 -1.31 14.15
C VAL A 137 16.31 -0.07 13.30
N LEU A 138 15.31 0.32 12.52
CA LEU A 138 15.03 1.72 12.20
C LEU A 138 13.57 1.96 12.60
N TYR A 139 13.36 2.10 13.91
CA TYR A 139 12.26 2.90 14.43
C TYR A 139 12.53 4.33 13.97
N PHE A 140 11.62 4.94 13.20
CA PHE A 140 11.70 6.39 13.06
C PHE A 140 10.37 7.14 12.90
N TYR A 141 9.20 6.50 12.73
CA TYR A 141 7.93 7.27 12.71
C TYR A 141 6.76 6.49 13.32
N ALA A 142 6.83 6.29 14.64
CA ALA A 142 5.70 5.98 15.49
C ALA A 142 5.68 7.02 16.62
N ASP A 143 5.26 8.22 16.23
CA ASP A 143 4.79 9.35 17.04
C ASP A 143 4.08 10.16 15.92
N TRP A 144 2.76 10.27 15.82
CA TRP A 144 1.71 10.60 16.77
C TRP A 144 0.36 10.08 16.22
#